data_AF-A0A960LZI7-F1
#
_entry.id   AF-A0A960LZI7-F1
#
_cell.length_a   1.000
_cell.length_b   1.000
_cell.length_c   1.000
_cell.angle_alpha   90.00
_cell.angle_beta   90.00
_cell.angle_gamma   90.00
#
_symmetry.space_group_name_H-M   'P 1'
#
loop_
_entity.id
_entity.type
_entity.pdbx_description
1 polymer ?
#
loop_
_entity_poly.entity_id
_entity_poly.type
_entity_poly.pdbx_seq_one_letter_code
_entity_poly.pdbx_strand_id
1 'polypeptide(L)'
;MIPNFQIRRAGLFLAFAFAQALPIQAAIQHVTGGFLFTGTSHSVLISDTNGSIVSMTSGSGDIATSGEAGLWTVAFTTNTGSATKTGDLNAAAFSTASPSNLFSWTLSPASNQLYLTYSNADITVVITASNRADGIDFSASLTPTTTNIFALTLPAPLRFDPEVIDRFITPNHSSDGVGMAFNKSYFEVQDEDSPASWKDASVGPTGYINLYGGPLTFGTNNSHVSLSFTPDGVTWLGAGLSNKWASGTAIVNRPPAAGQTDVVLIDSPEGPFLSGSKLGGGSGAGYLMRIGGPVTASEVPLSLDVVIGTLEHLAQTPQGRTQIALLSLVRGPVVGATWPSEVRLDQWRARIEASGVLASNGLGLVELS
;
A
#
# COMPACT_ATOMS: atom_id res chain seq x y z
N MET A 1 -50.32 8.87 -51.60
CA MET A 1 -50.93 9.41 -50.38
C MET A 1 -49.78 9.76 -49.46
N ILE A 2 -49.55 11.06 -49.25
CA ILE A 2 -48.50 11.64 -48.40
C ILE A 2 -49.09 11.85 -46.99
N PRO A 3 -48.29 11.91 -45.91
CA PRO A 3 -47.71 13.20 -45.48
C PRO A 3 -46.23 13.05 -45.04
N ASN A 4 -45.25 13.72 -45.66
CA ASN A 4 -44.82 15.10 -45.42
C ASN A 4 -45.12 15.63 -44.03
N PHE A 5 -44.09 15.64 -43.18
CA PHE A 5 -43.98 16.58 -42.09
C PHE A 5 -42.79 17.51 -42.34
N GLN A 6 -43.10 18.71 -42.84
CA GLN A 6 -42.27 19.89 -42.76
C GLN A 6 -42.59 20.58 -41.43
N ILE A 7 -41.59 20.83 -40.59
CA ILE A 7 -41.67 21.87 -39.57
C ILE A 7 -40.76 23.01 -40.05
N ARG A 8 -41.39 24.04 -40.59
CA ARG A 8 -40.75 25.35 -40.80
C ARG A 8 -40.85 26.12 -39.49
N ARG A 9 -39.70 26.47 -38.90
CA ARG A 9 -39.60 27.63 -38.02
C ARG A 9 -38.67 28.64 -38.69
N ALA A 10 -39.26 29.72 -39.17
CA ALA A 10 -38.55 30.94 -39.51
C ALA A 10 -38.18 31.63 -38.19
N GLY A 11 -36.88 31.67 -37.88
CA GLY A 11 -36.31 32.50 -36.84
C GLY A 11 -35.27 33.40 -37.47
N LEU A 12 -35.64 34.66 -37.68
CA LEU A 12 -34.70 35.73 -37.98
C LEU A 12 -33.85 35.94 -36.72
N PHE A 13 -32.58 35.53 -36.75
CA PHE A 13 -31.61 35.88 -35.73
C PHE A 13 -30.51 36.74 -36.34
N LEU A 14 -30.34 37.94 -35.79
CA LEU A 14 -29.17 38.78 -35.99
C LEU A 14 -27.91 37.95 -35.70
N ALA A 15 -27.07 37.74 -36.71
CA ALA A 15 -25.73 37.22 -36.50
C ALA A 15 -24.83 38.37 -36.02
N PHE A 16 -24.63 38.45 -34.70
CA PHE A 16 -23.40 39.03 -34.18
C PHE A 16 -22.25 38.09 -34.58
N ALA A 17 -21.25 38.62 -35.30
CA ALA A 17 -20.02 37.90 -35.59
C ALA A 17 -19.22 37.72 -34.29
N PHE A 18 -19.57 36.71 -33.51
CA PHE A 18 -18.63 36.09 -32.60
C PHE A 18 -17.79 35.12 -33.42
N ALA A 19 -16.47 35.28 -33.37
CA ALA A 19 -15.53 34.24 -33.78
C ALA A 19 -15.75 33.03 -32.86
N GLN A 20 -16.71 32.17 -33.20
CA GLN A 20 -16.81 30.85 -32.60
C GLN A 20 -15.62 30.07 -33.11
N ALA A 21 -14.72 29.69 -32.19
CA ALA A 21 -13.77 28.62 -32.46
C ALA A 21 -14.59 27.44 -32.98
N LEU A 22 -14.33 27.03 -34.23
CA LEU A 22 -14.96 25.85 -34.80
C LEU A 22 -14.76 24.70 -33.80
N PRO A 23 -15.81 23.93 -33.46
CA PRO A 23 -15.64 22.76 -32.62
C PRO A 23 -14.56 21.90 -33.26
N ILE A 24 -13.52 21.56 -32.49
CA ILE A 24 -12.47 20.63 -32.93
C ILE A 24 -13.21 19.35 -33.33
N GLN A 25 -13.37 19.13 -34.63
CA GLN A 25 -13.92 17.89 -35.13
C GLN A 25 -12.96 16.79 -34.70
N ALA A 26 -13.49 15.78 -34.01
CA ALA A 26 -12.76 14.56 -33.69
C ALA A 26 -12.20 14.00 -35.00
N ALA A 27 -10.89 14.12 -35.20
CA ALA A 27 -10.20 13.73 -36.44
C ALA A 27 -9.24 12.57 -36.16
N ILE A 28 -9.06 11.71 -37.16
CA ILE A 28 -8.01 10.69 -37.17
C ILE A 28 -6.96 11.15 -38.18
N GLN A 29 -5.74 11.40 -37.72
CA GLN A 29 -4.63 11.81 -38.58
C GLN A 29 -3.59 10.70 -38.63
N HIS A 30 -3.14 10.31 -39.83
CA HIS A 30 -1.95 9.47 -39.95
C HIS A 30 -0.70 10.34 -39.71
N VAL A 31 0.10 9.94 -38.73
CA VAL A 31 1.34 10.60 -38.30
C VAL A 31 2.47 9.57 -38.28
N THR A 32 3.70 10.02 -38.04
CA THR A 32 4.83 9.09 -37.88
C THR A 32 4.56 8.11 -36.74
N GLY A 33 4.59 6.81 -37.06
CA GLY A 33 4.41 5.73 -36.09
C GLY A 33 2.96 5.34 -35.81
N GLY A 34 1.96 5.98 -36.44
CA GLY A 34 0.58 5.57 -36.23
C GLY A 34 -0.52 6.57 -36.60
N PHE A 35 -1.71 6.28 -36.11
CA PHE A 35 -2.91 7.09 -36.24
C PHE A 35 -3.19 7.84 -34.95
N LEU A 36 -3.16 9.16 -35.03
CA LEU A 36 -3.46 10.05 -33.92
C LEU A 36 -4.95 10.38 -33.90
N PHE A 37 -5.62 9.97 -32.84
CA PHE A 37 -6.99 10.32 -32.50
C PHE A 37 -6.95 11.50 -31.54
N THR A 38 -7.59 12.62 -31.87
CA THR A 38 -7.65 13.81 -31.00
C THR A 38 -9.08 14.14 -30.64
N GLY A 39 -9.38 14.22 -29.35
CA GLY A 39 -10.67 14.68 -28.84
C GLY A 39 -10.56 15.98 -28.06
N THR A 40 -11.52 16.24 -27.17
CA THR A 40 -11.60 17.51 -26.44
C THR A 40 -10.53 17.63 -25.35
N SER A 41 -10.21 16.51 -24.68
CA SER A 41 -9.28 16.48 -23.54
C SER A 41 -8.30 15.31 -23.60
N HIS A 42 -8.28 14.56 -24.71
CA HIS A 42 -7.46 13.37 -24.87
C HIS A 42 -6.82 13.29 -26.25
N SER A 43 -5.72 12.55 -26.32
CA SER A 43 -5.22 12.05 -27.60
C SER A 43 -4.72 10.61 -27.46
N VAL A 44 -4.90 9.81 -28.50
CA VAL A 44 -4.45 8.41 -28.52
C VAL A 44 -3.72 8.13 -29.82
N LEU A 45 -2.55 7.52 -29.72
CA LEU A 45 -1.77 7.08 -30.85
C LEU A 45 -1.91 5.56 -31.02
N ILE A 46 -2.40 5.11 -32.17
CA ILE A 46 -2.51 3.70 -32.55
C ILE A 46 -1.45 3.35 -33.58
N SER A 47 -0.61 2.36 -33.29
CA SER A 47 0.48 1.90 -34.16
C SER A 47 0.00 1.49 -35.55
N ASP A 48 0.67 1.98 -36.60
CA ASP A 48 0.43 1.56 -37.98
C ASP A 48 1.19 0.29 -38.38
N THR A 49 1.89 -0.35 -37.43
CA THR A 49 2.63 -1.61 -37.64
C THR A 49 1.93 -2.85 -37.11
N ASN A 50 1.14 -2.70 -36.03
CA ASN A 50 0.41 -3.80 -35.37
C ASN A 50 -0.90 -3.36 -34.68
N GLY A 51 -1.26 -2.08 -34.74
CA GLY A 51 -2.48 -1.54 -34.12
C GLY A 51 -2.46 -1.44 -32.61
N SER A 52 -1.33 -1.67 -31.94
CA SER A 52 -1.20 -1.43 -30.49
C SER A 52 -1.43 0.04 -30.14
N ILE A 53 -2.00 0.30 -28.97
CA ILE A 53 -2.11 1.66 -28.43
C ILE A 53 -0.74 2.06 -27.90
N VAL A 54 -0.08 2.98 -28.59
CA VAL A 54 1.27 3.46 -28.28
C VAL A 54 1.24 4.43 -27.12
N SER A 55 0.26 5.33 -27.10
CA SER A 55 0.02 6.25 -26.00
C SER A 55 -1.45 6.62 -25.91
N MET A 56 -1.93 6.79 -24.69
CA MET A 56 -3.15 7.50 -24.35
C MET A 56 -2.75 8.66 -23.47
N THR A 57 -3.17 9.87 -23.83
CA THR A 57 -2.89 11.09 -23.08
C THR A 57 -4.19 11.74 -22.65
N SER A 58 -4.17 12.34 -21.48
CA SER A 58 -5.23 13.22 -20.99
C SER A 58 -4.59 14.36 -20.21
N GLY A 59 -5.00 15.61 -20.49
CA GLY A 59 -4.36 16.78 -19.88
C GLY A 59 -2.87 16.88 -20.23
N SER A 60 -1.98 16.78 -19.22
CA SER A 60 -0.54 17.06 -19.37
C SER A 60 0.36 15.82 -19.49
N GLY A 61 -0.17 14.61 -19.56
CA GLY A 61 0.68 13.40 -19.57
C GLY A 61 0.06 12.15 -20.19
N ASP A 62 0.93 11.16 -20.40
CA ASP A 62 0.57 9.80 -20.79
C ASP A 62 -0.08 9.07 -19.60
N ILE A 63 -1.21 8.42 -19.84
CA ILE A 63 -2.00 7.72 -18.81
C ILE A 63 -1.98 6.21 -18.99
N ALA A 64 -1.83 5.70 -20.22
CA ALA A 64 -1.79 4.27 -20.49
C ALA A 64 -1.25 3.93 -21.88
N THR A 65 -0.79 2.70 -22.04
CA THR A 65 -0.39 2.08 -23.31
C THR A 65 -0.96 0.66 -23.39
N SER A 66 -0.95 0.05 -24.57
CA SER A 66 -1.17 -1.40 -24.68
C SER A 66 -0.14 -2.18 -23.86
N GLY A 67 -0.56 -3.27 -23.24
CA GLY A 67 0.33 -4.27 -22.67
C GLY A 67 0.90 -5.22 -23.72
N GLU A 68 1.43 -6.35 -23.26
CA GLU A 68 2.21 -7.31 -24.06
C GLU A 68 1.38 -7.95 -25.19
N ALA A 69 0.07 -8.01 -25.01
CA ALA A 69 -0.87 -8.58 -25.98
C ALA A 69 -1.26 -7.61 -27.13
N GLY A 70 -0.92 -6.32 -27.03
CA GLY A 70 -1.33 -5.32 -28.01
C GLY A 70 -2.78 -4.84 -27.82
N LEU A 71 -3.53 -4.71 -28.92
CA LEU A 71 -4.89 -4.15 -28.90
C LEU A 71 -5.97 -5.14 -28.47
N TRP A 72 -5.84 -6.43 -28.77
CA TRP A 72 -6.89 -7.42 -28.52
C TRP A 72 -6.31 -8.80 -28.18
N THR A 73 -7.10 -9.61 -27.46
CA THR A 73 -6.84 -11.05 -27.27
C THR A 73 -8.08 -11.87 -27.58
N VAL A 74 -7.88 -13.07 -28.10
CA VAL A 74 -8.94 -14.08 -28.24
C VAL A 74 -8.50 -15.37 -27.57
N ALA A 75 -9.42 -15.98 -26.84
CA ALA A 75 -9.27 -17.34 -26.33
C ALA A 75 -10.14 -18.26 -27.18
N PHE A 76 -9.55 -19.35 -27.66
CA PHE A 76 -10.19 -20.27 -28.60
C PHE A 76 -9.93 -21.73 -28.26
N THR A 77 -10.76 -22.60 -28.84
CA THR A 77 -10.51 -24.04 -28.90
C THR A 77 -10.35 -24.49 -30.36
N THR A 78 -9.39 -25.37 -30.62
CA THR A 78 -9.28 -26.09 -31.90
C THR A 78 -9.78 -27.51 -31.70
N ASN A 79 -10.63 -27.97 -32.62
CA ASN A 79 -11.03 -29.36 -32.69
C ASN A 79 -10.29 -30.03 -33.84
N THR A 80 -9.29 -30.85 -33.52
CA THR A 80 -8.54 -31.64 -34.51
C THR A 80 -8.74 -33.11 -34.19
N GLY A 81 -9.68 -33.77 -34.88
CA GLY A 81 -10.09 -35.14 -34.56
C GLY A 81 -10.85 -35.20 -33.23
N SER A 82 -10.46 -36.10 -32.32
CA SER A 82 -11.07 -36.28 -31.00
C SER A 82 -10.43 -35.46 -29.87
N ALA A 83 -9.41 -34.64 -30.17
CA ALA A 83 -8.72 -33.81 -29.19
C ALA A 83 -9.15 -32.34 -29.30
N THR A 84 -9.56 -31.76 -28.17
CA THR A 84 -9.78 -30.32 -28.02
C THR A 84 -8.53 -29.69 -27.40
N LYS A 85 -7.97 -28.68 -28.05
CA LYS A 85 -6.87 -27.87 -27.51
C LYS A 85 -7.34 -26.44 -27.30
N THR A 86 -7.07 -25.88 -26.12
CA THR A 86 -7.23 -24.45 -25.84
C THR A 86 -5.99 -23.68 -26.27
N GLY A 87 -6.18 -22.46 -26.74
CA GLY A 87 -5.09 -21.56 -27.10
C GLY A 87 -5.53 -20.10 -27.04
N ASP A 88 -4.54 -19.23 -27.00
CA ASP A 88 -4.72 -17.78 -27.03
C ASP A 88 -4.00 -17.19 -28.24
N LEU A 89 -4.62 -16.19 -28.86
CA LEU A 89 -4.00 -15.38 -29.90
C LEU A 89 -4.24 -13.91 -29.58
N ASN A 90 -3.30 -13.05 -29.96
CA ASN A 90 -3.35 -11.63 -29.64
C ASN A 90 -2.79 -10.77 -30.76
N ALA A 91 -3.11 -9.48 -30.72
CA ALA A 91 -2.70 -8.51 -31.74
C ALA A 91 -1.18 -8.42 -31.91
N ALA A 92 -0.40 -8.57 -30.83
CA ALA A 92 1.06 -8.47 -30.87
C ALA A 92 1.73 -9.57 -31.73
N ALA A 93 1.04 -10.68 -32.00
CA ALA A 93 1.51 -11.73 -32.90
C ALA A 93 1.45 -11.36 -34.39
N PHE A 94 0.81 -10.23 -34.74
CA PHE A 94 0.61 -9.77 -36.10
C PHE A 94 1.42 -8.49 -36.38
N SER A 95 1.89 -8.35 -37.61
CA SER A 95 2.54 -7.12 -38.05
C SER A 95 2.44 -6.93 -39.56
N THR A 96 2.68 -5.71 -40.04
CA THR A 96 2.76 -5.41 -41.48
C THR A 96 3.89 -6.18 -42.19
N ALA A 97 4.90 -6.64 -41.45
CA ALA A 97 6.07 -7.35 -41.98
C ALA A 97 5.96 -8.89 -41.86
N SER A 98 4.96 -9.40 -41.15
CA SER A 98 4.82 -10.84 -40.91
C SER A 98 4.25 -11.54 -42.14
N PRO A 99 4.86 -12.64 -42.63
CA PRO A 99 4.37 -13.36 -43.80
C PRO A 99 3.15 -14.25 -43.51
N SER A 100 2.91 -14.59 -42.24
CA SER A 100 1.87 -15.55 -41.83
C SER A 100 0.81 -14.99 -40.89
N ASN A 101 1.13 -13.91 -40.14
CA ASN A 101 0.20 -13.20 -39.28
C ASN A 101 0.10 -11.74 -39.74
N LEU A 102 -0.66 -11.53 -40.80
CA LEU A 102 -0.73 -10.26 -41.51
C LEU A 102 -1.53 -9.24 -40.73
N PHE A 103 -0.96 -8.06 -40.53
CA PHE A 103 -1.69 -6.87 -40.11
C PHE A 103 -1.73 -5.85 -41.25
N SER A 104 -2.90 -5.27 -41.46
CA SER A 104 -3.14 -4.19 -42.41
C SER A 104 -4.16 -3.21 -41.87
N TRP A 105 -4.23 -2.02 -42.45
CA TRP A 105 -5.16 -0.99 -42.02
C TRP A 105 -5.73 -0.22 -43.20
N THR A 106 -6.85 0.44 -42.97
CA THR A 106 -7.47 1.37 -43.92
C THR A 106 -8.12 2.50 -43.15
N LEU A 107 -7.73 3.74 -43.44
CA LEU A 107 -8.40 4.93 -42.92
C LEU A 107 -9.41 5.40 -43.97
N SER A 108 -10.70 5.43 -43.61
CA SER A 108 -11.77 5.93 -44.48
C SER A 108 -12.02 7.42 -44.22
N PRO A 109 -11.70 8.32 -45.17
CA PRO A 109 -11.97 9.75 -44.99
C PRO A 109 -13.47 10.06 -44.92
N ALA A 110 -14.30 9.25 -45.59
CA ALA A 110 -15.74 9.47 -45.67
C ALA A 110 -16.46 9.15 -44.36
N SER A 111 -16.03 8.09 -43.65
CA SER A 111 -16.61 7.70 -42.36
C SER A 111 -15.79 8.17 -41.16
N ASN A 112 -14.57 8.69 -41.37
CA ASN A 112 -13.61 9.04 -40.32
C ASN A 112 -13.39 7.86 -39.35
N GLN A 113 -13.24 6.67 -39.92
CA GLN A 113 -13.03 5.41 -39.21
C GLN A 113 -11.73 4.75 -39.66
N LEU A 114 -11.02 4.19 -38.70
CA LEU A 114 -9.84 3.37 -38.92
C LEU A 114 -10.23 1.90 -38.82
N TYR A 115 -10.01 1.16 -39.89
CA TYR A 115 -10.15 -0.29 -39.92
C TYR A 115 -8.78 -0.93 -39.75
N LEU A 116 -8.66 -1.83 -38.79
CA LEU A 116 -7.47 -2.61 -38.49
C LEU A 116 -7.78 -4.08 -38.73
N THR A 117 -7.12 -4.71 -39.70
CA THR A 117 -7.38 -6.08 -40.11
C THR A 117 -6.19 -6.95 -39.77
N TYR A 118 -6.45 -8.00 -38.99
CA TYR A 118 -5.51 -9.03 -38.58
C TYR A 118 -5.95 -10.34 -39.21
N SER A 119 -5.07 -11.02 -39.95
CA SER A 119 -5.45 -12.25 -40.65
C SER A 119 -4.31 -13.27 -40.68
N ASN A 120 -4.66 -14.52 -40.39
CA ASN A 120 -3.80 -15.68 -40.58
C ASN A 120 -4.65 -16.89 -41.01
N ALA A 121 -4.05 -18.09 -41.00
CA ALA A 121 -4.75 -19.32 -41.40
C ALA A 121 -5.95 -19.68 -40.50
N ASP A 122 -5.95 -19.23 -39.23
CA ASP A 122 -6.90 -19.65 -38.22
C ASP A 122 -8.05 -18.66 -38.01
N ILE A 123 -7.78 -17.36 -38.18
CA ILE A 123 -8.74 -16.29 -37.87
C ILE A 123 -8.50 -15.02 -38.68
N THR A 124 -9.58 -14.30 -38.95
CA THR A 124 -9.53 -12.87 -39.30
C THR A 124 -10.24 -12.04 -38.24
N VAL A 125 -9.57 -11.01 -37.72
CA VAL A 125 -10.13 -10.02 -36.78
C VAL A 125 -10.11 -8.66 -37.45
N VAL A 126 -11.26 -8.00 -37.51
CA VAL A 126 -11.39 -6.62 -38.00
C VAL A 126 -11.82 -5.74 -36.85
N ILE A 127 -10.94 -4.82 -36.44
CA ILE A 127 -11.26 -3.78 -35.46
C ILE A 127 -11.62 -2.50 -36.21
N THR A 128 -12.76 -1.91 -35.88
CA THR A 128 -13.11 -0.55 -36.30
C THR A 128 -12.92 0.38 -35.12
N ALA A 129 -12.04 1.37 -35.28
CA ALA A 129 -11.82 2.44 -34.33
C ALA A 129 -12.43 3.74 -34.85
N SER A 130 -13.21 4.41 -34.01
CA SER A 130 -13.84 5.69 -34.32
C SER A 130 -13.52 6.73 -33.25
N ASN A 131 -13.16 7.92 -33.69
CA ASN A 131 -12.83 9.01 -32.77
C ASN A 131 -14.11 9.70 -32.27
N ARG A 132 -14.15 10.04 -30.98
CA ARG A 132 -15.21 10.80 -30.36
C ARG A 132 -14.64 12.00 -29.62
N ALA A 133 -15.50 12.98 -29.34
CA ALA A 133 -15.09 14.16 -28.58
C ALA A 133 -14.63 13.81 -27.15
N ASP A 134 -15.14 12.71 -26.59
CA ASP A 134 -14.94 12.24 -25.22
C ASP A 134 -14.12 10.93 -25.10
N GLY A 135 -13.74 10.32 -26.22
CA GLY A 135 -12.97 9.08 -26.20
C GLY A 135 -12.75 8.46 -27.57
N ILE A 136 -12.56 7.15 -27.59
CA ILE A 136 -12.46 6.32 -28.79
C ILE A 136 -13.37 5.13 -28.60
N ASP A 137 -14.18 4.84 -29.62
CA ASP A 137 -15.00 3.64 -29.64
C ASP A 137 -14.32 2.58 -30.51
N PHE A 138 -14.15 1.39 -29.95
CA PHE A 138 -13.71 0.20 -30.65
C PHE A 138 -14.87 -0.77 -30.84
N SER A 139 -14.93 -1.39 -32.02
CA SER A 139 -15.79 -2.53 -32.29
C SER A 139 -15.00 -3.60 -33.04
N ALA A 140 -15.35 -4.87 -32.85
CA ALA A 140 -14.66 -5.98 -33.50
C ALA A 140 -15.64 -6.87 -34.26
N SER A 141 -15.17 -7.38 -35.38
CA SER A 141 -15.75 -8.52 -36.08
C SER A 141 -14.71 -9.63 -36.18
N LEU A 142 -15.12 -10.86 -35.90
CA LEU A 142 -14.24 -12.03 -35.90
C LEU A 142 -14.80 -13.08 -36.82
N THR A 143 -13.95 -13.56 -37.73
CA THR A 143 -14.24 -14.66 -38.65
C THR A 143 -13.24 -15.77 -38.39
N PRO A 144 -13.58 -16.76 -37.53
CA PRO A 144 -12.75 -17.94 -37.35
C PRO A 144 -12.83 -18.86 -38.57
N THR A 145 -11.71 -19.52 -38.90
CA THR A 145 -11.65 -20.52 -39.98
C THR A 145 -11.69 -21.95 -39.43
N THR A 146 -10.86 -22.24 -38.43
CA THR A 146 -10.63 -23.58 -37.86
C THR A 146 -10.85 -23.64 -36.34
N THR A 147 -11.17 -22.49 -35.72
CA THR A 147 -11.21 -22.28 -34.28
C THR A 147 -12.62 -21.97 -33.79
N ASN A 148 -12.96 -22.39 -32.57
CA ASN A 148 -14.16 -21.94 -31.86
C ASN A 148 -13.74 -20.89 -30.83
N ILE A 149 -14.16 -19.65 -31.03
CA ILE A 149 -13.84 -18.53 -30.15
C ILE A 149 -14.85 -18.49 -29.02
N PHE A 150 -14.39 -18.39 -27.78
CA PHE A 150 -15.28 -18.27 -26.61
C PHE A 150 -15.03 -17.01 -25.77
N ALA A 151 -13.92 -16.29 -26.00
CA ALA A 151 -13.70 -14.98 -25.41
C ALA A 151 -12.93 -14.05 -26.34
N LEU A 152 -13.29 -12.77 -26.31
CA LEU A 152 -12.57 -11.64 -26.90
C LEU A 152 -12.36 -10.59 -25.81
N THR A 153 -11.15 -10.08 -25.69
CA THR A 153 -10.86 -8.89 -24.86
C THR A 153 -10.46 -7.74 -25.78
N LEU A 154 -11.18 -6.61 -25.69
CA LEU A 154 -10.94 -5.40 -26.46
C LEU A 154 -11.31 -4.14 -25.63
N PRO A 155 -10.37 -3.22 -25.39
CA PRO A 155 -8.93 -3.42 -25.58
C PRO A 155 -8.41 -4.56 -24.69
N ALA A 156 -7.34 -5.23 -25.13
CA ALA A 156 -6.54 -6.12 -24.29
C ALA A 156 -5.91 -5.35 -23.10
N PRO A 157 -5.31 -6.04 -22.10
CA PRO A 157 -4.77 -5.38 -20.91
C PRO A 157 -3.87 -4.19 -21.24
N LEU A 158 -4.10 -3.08 -20.53
CA LEU A 158 -3.34 -1.86 -20.64
C LEU A 158 -2.26 -1.80 -19.55
N ARG A 159 -1.19 -1.06 -19.82
CA ARG A 159 -0.15 -0.71 -18.84
C ARG A 159 -0.25 0.78 -18.53
N PHE A 160 0.01 1.13 -17.28
CA PHE A 160 0.08 2.50 -16.81
C PHE A 160 1.13 2.60 -15.72
N ASP A 161 1.68 3.79 -15.53
CA ASP A 161 2.54 4.08 -14.39
C ASP A 161 1.65 4.41 -13.16
N PRO A 162 1.72 3.65 -12.07
CA PRO A 162 1.00 3.97 -10.83
C PRO A 162 1.23 5.40 -10.33
N GLU A 163 2.41 5.98 -10.58
CA GLU A 163 2.74 7.32 -10.08
C GLU A 163 1.91 8.43 -10.72
N VAL A 164 1.44 8.21 -11.96
CA VAL A 164 0.68 9.21 -12.74
C VAL A 164 -0.84 9.06 -12.60
N ILE A 165 -1.33 8.04 -11.89
CA ILE A 165 -2.75 7.81 -11.68
C ILE A 165 -3.21 8.37 -10.34
N ASP A 166 -4.14 9.32 -10.38
CA ASP A 166 -4.88 9.76 -9.18
C ASP A 166 -5.92 8.73 -8.75
N ARG A 167 -6.68 8.21 -9.73
CA ARG A 167 -7.80 7.29 -9.52
C ARG A 167 -8.08 6.44 -10.76
N PHE A 168 -8.20 5.12 -10.58
CA PHE A 168 -8.64 4.18 -11.59
C PHE A 168 -10.09 3.77 -11.32
N ILE A 169 -10.98 4.01 -12.29
CA ILE A 169 -12.40 3.67 -12.17
C ILE A 169 -12.70 2.47 -13.05
N THR A 170 -13.12 1.36 -12.43
CA THR A 170 -13.61 0.18 -13.12
C THR A 170 -15.14 0.20 -13.09
N PRO A 171 -15.82 0.64 -14.17
CA PRO A 171 -17.25 0.44 -14.25
C PRO A 171 -17.51 -1.07 -14.27
N ASN A 172 -18.33 -1.55 -13.33
CA ASN A 172 -18.84 -2.92 -13.40
C ASN A 172 -20.09 -2.95 -14.28
N HIS A 173 -20.44 -4.16 -14.74
CA HIS A 173 -21.65 -4.39 -15.51
C HIS A 173 -22.86 -3.80 -14.77
N SER A 174 -23.69 -3.03 -15.47
CA SER A 174 -24.75 -2.23 -14.87
C SER A 174 -25.83 -3.04 -14.15
N SER A 175 -25.90 -4.35 -14.39
CA SER A 175 -26.80 -5.26 -13.65
C SER A 175 -26.23 -5.73 -12.31
N ASP A 176 -24.91 -5.71 -12.11
CA ASP A 176 -24.25 -6.50 -11.06
C ASP A 176 -23.38 -5.68 -10.09
N GLY A 177 -23.22 -4.36 -10.29
CA GLY A 177 -22.49 -3.54 -9.31
C GLY A 177 -22.38 -2.05 -9.61
N VAL A 178 -22.05 -1.28 -8.57
CA VAL A 178 -21.87 0.20 -8.60
C VAL A 178 -20.50 0.66 -9.14
N GLY A 179 -19.72 -0.25 -9.74
CA GLY A 179 -18.32 -0.03 -10.10
C GLY A 179 -17.40 0.05 -8.89
N MET A 180 -16.09 0.15 -9.14
CA MET A 180 -15.07 0.38 -8.12
C MET A 180 -14.17 1.53 -8.53
N ALA A 181 -13.64 2.25 -7.53
CA ALA A 181 -12.63 3.27 -7.74
C ALA A 181 -11.43 3.00 -6.83
N PHE A 182 -10.26 2.82 -7.44
CA PHE A 182 -8.99 2.59 -6.75
C PHE A 182 -8.19 3.88 -6.80
N ASN A 183 -7.81 4.41 -5.64
CA ASN A 183 -6.95 5.61 -5.56
C ASN A 183 -5.48 5.23 -5.73
N LYS A 184 -4.62 6.23 -5.98
CA LYS A 184 -3.16 6.07 -6.10
C LYS A 184 -2.53 5.08 -5.11
N SER A 185 -2.89 5.18 -3.82
CA SER A 185 -2.33 4.35 -2.75
C SER A 185 -2.58 2.84 -2.91
N TYR A 186 -3.59 2.44 -3.68
CA TYR A 186 -3.85 1.04 -4.00
C TYR A 186 -2.73 0.42 -4.85
N PHE A 187 -2.07 1.23 -5.66
CA PHE A 187 -1.03 0.80 -6.60
C PHE A 187 0.39 1.03 -6.05
N GLU A 188 0.55 1.49 -4.81
CA GLU A 188 1.84 1.60 -4.16
C GLU A 188 2.47 0.22 -3.99
N VAL A 189 3.76 0.11 -4.35
CA VAL A 189 4.53 -1.13 -4.20
C VAL A 189 4.47 -1.61 -2.74
N GLN A 190 3.93 -2.81 -2.57
CA GLN A 190 3.92 -3.51 -1.29
C GLN A 190 5.07 -4.51 -1.25
N ASP A 191 5.58 -4.80 -0.05
CA ASP A 191 6.46 -5.93 0.16
C ASP A 191 5.69 -7.22 -0.18
N GLU A 192 6.19 -8.03 -1.12
CA GLU A 192 5.50 -9.25 -1.58
C GLU A 192 5.35 -10.28 -0.45
N ASP A 193 6.32 -10.33 0.47
CA ASP A 193 6.32 -11.29 1.58
C ASP A 193 5.51 -10.78 2.78
N SER A 194 5.18 -9.49 2.81
CA SER A 194 4.42 -8.87 3.89
C SER A 194 3.63 -7.64 3.44
N PRO A 195 2.62 -7.83 2.57
CA PRO A 195 1.80 -6.73 2.09
C PRO A 195 1.01 -6.14 3.27
N ALA A 196 1.36 -4.91 3.67
CA ALA A 196 0.90 -4.17 4.84
C ALA A 196 1.53 -4.53 6.22
N SER A 197 2.82 -4.88 6.27
CA SER A 197 3.62 -4.84 7.52
C SER A 197 4.04 -3.43 7.92
N TRP A 198 4.43 -3.29 9.19
CA TRP A 198 5.09 -2.09 9.69
C TRP A 198 6.52 -2.00 9.15
N LYS A 199 6.96 -0.79 8.81
CA LYS A 199 8.34 -0.51 8.41
C LYS A 199 9.07 0.18 9.55
N ASP A 200 10.29 -0.28 9.83
CA ASP A 200 11.16 0.38 10.79
C ASP A 200 11.63 1.72 10.22
N ALA A 201 11.58 2.77 11.05
CA ALA A 201 12.11 4.08 10.73
C ALA A 201 13.11 4.49 11.81
N SER A 202 14.31 4.91 11.39
CA SER A 202 15.28 5.48 12.31
C SER A 202 14.85 6.90 12.69
N VAL A 203 14.32 7.05 13.90
CA VAL A 203 14.06 8.35 14.50
C VAL A 203 15.25 8.70 15.39
N GLY A 204 16.02 9.71 15.01
CA GLY A 204 17.24 10.12 15.71
C GLY A 204 17.03 10.49 17.20
N PRO A 205 18.08 10.92 17.90
CA PRO A 205 18.05 11.10 19.36
C PRO A 205 17.15 12.24 19.86
N THR A 206 16.64 13.09 18.97
CA THR A 206 15.85 14.29 19.29
C THR A 206 14.66 13.99 20.20
N GLY A 207 13.93 12.90 19.98
CA GLY A 207 12.78 12.54 20.81
C GLY A 207 13.19 12.28 22.26
N TYR A 208 14.29 11.57 22.47
CA TYR A 208 14.84 11.32 23.80
C TYR A 208 15.31 12.61 24.47
N ILE A 209 16.08 13.44 23.74
CA ILE A 209 16.62 14.70 24.25
C ILE A 209 15.48 15.63 24.70
N ASN A 210 14.40 15.70 23.93
CA ASN A 210 13.24 16.53 24.28
C ASN A 210 12.53 16.04 25.55
N LEU A 211 12.45 14.73 25.77
CA LEU A 211 11.80 14.15 26.94
C LEU A 211 12.67 14.24 28.21
N TYR A 212 13.97 13.94 28.09
CA TYR A 212 14.88 13.82 29.24
C TYR A 212 15.78 15.04 29.46
N GLY A 213 15.65 16.09 28.63
CA GLY A 213 16.45 17.31 28.73
C GLY A 213 17.91 17.16 28.30
N GLY A 214 18.29 16.02 27.73
CA GLY A 214 19.66 15.75 27.27
C GLY A 214 19.83 14.36 26.66
N PRO A 215 21.00 14.04 26.10
CA PRO A 215 21.28 12.71 25.56
C PRO A 215 21.40 11.67 26.69
N LEU A 216 21.17 10.41 26.34
CA LEU A 216 21.51 9.27 27.19
C LEU A 216 23.02 8.99 27.14
N THR A 217 23.52 8.21 28.10
CA THR A 217 24.90 7.71 28.06
C THR A 217 24.97 6.53 27.10
N PHE A 218 25.71 6.67 26.00
CA PHE A 218 26.00 5.55 25.10
C PHE A 218 27.23 4.79 25.61
N GLY A 219 26.98 3.64 26.24
CA GLY A 219 28.00 2.65 26.54
C GLY A 219 28.48 1.95 25.28
N THR A 220 29.78 1.73 25.16
CA THR A 220 30.38 0.94 24.07
C THR A 220 30.45 -0.55 24.40
N ASN A 221 30.10 -0.93 25.63
CA ASN A 221 30.22 -2.29 26.13
C ASN A 221 28.88 -3.02 26.04
N ASN A 222 28.84 -4.13 25.30
CA ASN A 222 27.68 -5.04 25.25
C ASN A 222 27.86 -6.25 26.16
N SER A 223 28.79 -6.19 27.12
CA SER A 223 28.98 -7.24 28.12
C SER A 223 27.96 -7.10 29.25
N HIS A 224 27.66 -8.22 29.88
CA HIS A 224 26.83 -8.22 31.08
C HIS A 224 27.60 -7.62 32.25
N VAL A 225 26.92 -6.78 33.02
CA VAL A 225 27.41 -6.18 34.26
C VAL A 225 26.52 -6.59 35.42
N SER A 226 27.11 -6.67 36.61
CA SER A 226 26.36 -7.00 37.83
C SER A 226 25.32 -5.94 38.14
N LEU A 227 24.14 -6.40 38.54
CA LEU A 227 23.03 -5.56 38.97
C LEU A 227 23.00 -5.44 40.49
N SER A 228 22.51 -4.29 40.96
CA SER A 228 22.30 -4.02 42.38
C SER A 228 20.94 -3.37 42.60
N PHE A 229 20.17 -3.87 43.55
CA PHE A 229 18.89 -3.28 43.92
C PHE A 229 19.14 -2.12 44.88
N THR A 230 18.65 -0.93 44.53
CA THR A 230 18.79 0.25 45.38
C THR A 230 17.82 0.19 46.57
N PRO A 231 17.92 1.08 47.57
CA PRO A 231 16.91 1.18 48.63
C PRO A 231 15.48 1.37 48.09
N ASP A 232 15.31 2.19 47.05
CA ASP A 232 14.03 2.36 46.37
C ASP A 232 13.60 1.07 45.66
N GLY A 233 14.53 0.38 45.00
CA GLY A 233 14.31 -0.92 44.37
C GLY A 233 13.81 -1.96 45.35
N VAL A 234 14.46 -2.11 46.50
CA VAL A 234 14.03 -3.05 47.56
C VAL A 234 12.67 -2.66 48.12
N THR A 235 12.39 -1.36 48.25
CA THR A 235 11.11 -0.85 48.73
C THR A 235 9.97 -1.14 47.74
N TRP A 236 10.21 -0.94 46.44
CA TRP A 236 9.19 -1.12 45.40
C TRP A 236 8.98 -2.58 45.04
N LEU A 237 10.07 -3.31 44.84
CA LEU A 237 10.05 -4.68 44.31
C LEU A 237 10.01 -5.74 45.41
N GLY A 238 10.25 -5.35 46.66
CA GLY A 238 10.28 -6.22 47.82
C GLY A 238 11.57 -7.04 47.94
N ALA A 239 11.85 -7.49 49.17
CA ALA A 239 13.05 -8.26 49.48
C ALA A 239 13.10 -9.61 48.74
N GLY A 240 11.96 -10.26 48.50
CA GLY A 240 11.90 -11.55 47.81
C GLY A 240 12.41 -11.47 46.36
N LEU A 241 11.92 -10.50 45.59
CA LEU A 241 12.34 -10.28 44.21
C LEU A 241 13.80 -9.79 44.13
N SER A 242 14.17 -8.87 45.04
CA SER A 242 15.52 -8.36 45.13
C SER A 242 16.53 -9.46 45.44
N ASN A 243 16.22 -10.37 46.37
CA ASN A 243 17.07 -11.50 46.71
C ASN A 243 17.17 -12.52 45.57
N LYS A 244 16.06 -12.80 44.87
CA LYS A 244 16.04 -13.70 43.70
C LYS A 244 17.05 -13.27 42.64
N TRP A 245 17.17 -11.96 42.43
CA TRP A 245 18.00 -11.37 41.38
C TRP A 245 19.27 -10.68 41.91
N ALA A 246 19.67 -10.92 43.17
CA ALA A 246 20.80 -10.24 43.80
C ALA A 246 22.15 -10.50 43.11
N SER A 247 22.29 -11.64 42.42
CA SER A 247 23.46 -11.97 41.59
C SER A 247 23.17 -11.83 40.08
N GLY A 248 22.09 -11.12 39.73
CA GLY A 248 21.68 -10.91 38.35
C GLY A 248 22.71 -10.06 37.59
N THR A 249 22.79 -10.31 36.29
CA THR A 249 23.59 -9.50 35.37
C THR A 249 22.74 -9.14 34.15
N ALA A 250 23.03 -8.00 33.53
CA ALA A 250 22.40 -7.59 32.27
C ALA A 250 23.33 -6.66 31.49
N ILE A 251 23.04 -6.46 30.20
CA ILE A 251 23.71 -5.42 29.40
C ILE A 251 23.10 -4.07 29.80
N VAL A 252 23.94 -3.09 30.14
CA VAL A 252 23.52 -1.72 30.46
C VAL A 252 24.34 -0.73 29.63
N ASN A 253 23.92 -0.48 28.39
CA ASN A 253 24.70 0.29 27.41
C ASN A 253 24.00 1.56 26.92
N ARG A 254 22.76 1.84 27.37
CA ARG A 254 22.04 3.09 27.09
C ARG A 254 21.31 3.64 28.32
N PRO A 255 21.91 3.66 29.53
CA PRO A 255 21.25 4.23 30.69
C PRO A 255 21.04 5.75 30.55
N PRO A 256 20.07 6.32 31.26
CA PRO A 256 19.97 7.77 31.42
C PRO A 256 21.26 8.34 32.03
N ALA A 257 21.59 9.58 31.67
CA ALA A 257 22.69 10.32 32.30
C ALA A 257 22.32 10.73 33.74
N ALA A 258 23.33 11.06 34.54
CA ALA A 258 23.12 11.55 35.91
C ALA A 258 22.18 12.76 35.93
N GLY A 259 21.19 12.75 36.83
CA GLY A 259 20.19 13.81 36.97
C GLY A 259 18.99 13.71 36.01
N GLN A 260 18.93 12.70 35.14
CA GLN A 260 17.79 12.49 34.22
C GLN A 260 16.67 11.62 34.80
N THR A 261 16.87 10.99 35.95
CA THR A 261 15.92 10.08 36.58
C THR A 261 15.59 10.52 38.00
N ASP A 262 14.32 10.36 38.39
CA ASP A 262 13.83 10.66 39.73
C ASP A 262 13.91 9.46 40.68
N VAL A 263 13.88 8.25 40.12
CA VAL A 263 13.99 6.99 40.86
C VAL A 263 14.85 6.01 40.10
N VAL A 264 15.71 5.28 40.82
CA VAL A 264 16.50 4.16 40.29
C VAL A 264 16.13 2.95 41.12
N LEU A 265 15.61 1.90 40.50
CA LEU A 265 15.22 0.67 41.19
C LEU A 265 16.34 -0.37 41.13
N ILE A 266 17.02 -0.45 39.99
CA ILE A 266 18.14 -1.37 39.78
C ILE A 266 19.26 -0.58 39.12
N ASP A 267 20.43 -0.61 39.75
CA ASP A 267 21.62 0.12 39.33
C ASP A 267 22.76 -0.82 38.95
N SER A 268 23.74 -0.30 38.23
CA SER A 268 24.93 -1.02 37.78
C SER A 268 26.15 -0.09 37.70
N PRO A 269 27.37 -0.63 37.56
CA PRO A 269 28.57 0.20 37.36
C PRO A 269 28.50 1.12 36.13
N GLU A 270 27.70 0.77 35.13
CA GLU A 270 27.53 1.55 33.89
C GLU A 270 26.36 2.54 33.97
N GLY A 271 25.61 2.54 35.08
CA GLY A 271 24.43 3.36 35.34
C GLY A 271 23.14 2.53 35.53
N PRO A 272 21.98 3.20 35.60
CA PRO A 272 20.71 2.55 35.94
C PRO A 272 20.26 1.50 34.91
N PHE A 273 20.00 0.27 35.38
CA PHE A 273 19.33 -0.75 34.58
C PHE A 273 17.82 -0.54 34.53
N LEU A 274 17.17 -0.26 35.66
CA LEU A 274 15.74 0.08 35.73
C LEU A 274 15.55 1.37 36.50
N SER A 275 15.01 2.38 35.84
CA SER A 275 14.82 3.72 36.40
C SER A 275 13.55 4.39 35.86
N GLY A 276 13.10 5.42 36.57
CA GLY A 276 11.91 6.19 36.23
C GLY A 276 12.17 7.69 36.27
N SER A 277 11.58 8.42 35.33
CA SER A 277 11.53 9.89 35.33
C SER A 277 10.09 10.37 35.36
N LYS A 278 9.79 11.39 36.16
CA LYS A 278 8.50 12.08 36.21
C LYS A 278 8.33 13.07 35.06
N LEU A 279 9.38 13.32 34.28
CA LEU A 279 9.41 14.27 33.15
C LEU A 279 8.95 15.68 33.57
N GLY A 280 9.34 16.13 34.77
CA GLY A 280 8.91 17.41 35.34
C GLY A 280 7.47 17.46 35.83
N GLY A 281 6.73 16.34 35.76
CA GLY A 281 5.41 16.20 36.35
C GLY A 281 5.46 16.31 37.88
N GLY A 282 4.51 17.05 38.45
CA GLY A 282 4.35 17.16 39.89
C GLY A 282 3.94 15.84 40.56
N SER A 283 3.60 15.91 41.86
CA SER A 283 3.10 14.75 42.59
C SER A 283 1.88 14.14 41.88
N GLY A 284 1.96 12.85 41.52
CA GLY A 284 0.89 12.11 40.85
C GLY A 284 0.98 11.95 39.33
N ALA A 285 1.98 12.56 38.68
CA ALA A 285 2.16 12.49 37.23
C ALA A 285 2.52 11.09 36.69
N GLY A 286 2.95 10.16 37.56
CA GLY A 286 3.47 8.85 37.17
C GLY A 286 4.95 8.91 36.79
N TYR A 287 5.47 7.82 36.23
CA TYR A 287 6.86 7.71 35.80
C TYR A 287 6.92 7.17 34.37
N LEU A 288 7.78 7.75 33.54
CA LEU A 288 8.32 7.08 32.37
C LEU A 288 9.42 6.12 32.84
N MET A 289 9.08 4.85 32.95
CA MET A 289 10.01 3.78 33.32
C MET A 289 10.82 3.32 32.11
N ARG A 290 12.10 3.01 32.32
CA ARG A 290 13.00 2.60 31.24
C ARG A 290 13.98 1.52 31.70
N ILE A 291 14.21 0.56 30.80
CA ILE A 291 15.34 -0.38 30.88
C ILE A 291 16.55 0.23 30.15
N GLY A 292 17.70 0.27 30.83
CA GLY A 292 18.93 0.92 30.37
C GLY A 292 19.71 0.16 29.30
N GLY A 293 19.21 -0.99 28.85
CA GLY A 293 19.90 -1.93 27.96
C GLY A 293 18.93 -2.81 27.17
N PRO A 294 19.43 -3.55 26.17
CA PRO A 294 18.63 -4.57 25.51
C PRO A 294 18.22 -5.66 26.51
N VAL A 295 17.15 -6.38 26.19
CA VAL A 295 16.70 -7.55 26.95
C VAL A 295 16.83 -8.76 26.05
N THR A 296 17.89 -9.55 26.24
CA THR A 296 18.08 -10.79 25.50
C THR A 296 17.31 -11.94 26.16
N ALA A 297 17.29 -13.12 25.54
CA ALA A 297 16.64 -14.31 26.07
C ALA A 297 16.93 -14.57 27.56
N SER A 298 18.18 -14.35 28.02
CA SER A 298 18.58 -14.58 29.42
C SER A 298 18.01 -13.56 30.39
N GLU A 299 17.72 -12.33 29.95
CA GLU A 299 17.16 -11.25 30.79
C GLU A 299 15.62 -11.20 30.74
N VAL A 300 14.96 -11.98 29.88
CA VAL A 300 13.49 -12.00 29.79
C VAL A 300 12.84 -12.25 31.16
N PRO A 301 13.24 -13.28 31.95
CA PRO A 301 12.61 -13.52 33.24
C PRO A 301 12.84 -12.38 34.24
N LEU A 302 14.04 -11.80 34.26
CA LEU A 302 14.36 -10.64 35.09
C LEU A 302 13.46 -9.45 34.72
N SER A 303 13.37 -9.14 33.42
CA SER A 303 12.62 -8.00 32.91
C SER A 303 11.12 -8.12 33.21
N LEU A 304 10.53 -9.29 32.99
CA LEU A 304 9.14 -9.57 33.37
C LEU A 304 8.93 -9.38 34.87
N ASP A 305 9.81 -9.93 35.70
CA ASP A 305 9.72 -9.85 37.16
C ASP A 305 9.77 -8.39 37.67
N VAL A 306 10.74 -7.60 37.20
CA VAL A 306 10.96 -6.24 37.73
C VAL A 306 9.94 -5.24 37.20
N VAL A 307 9.47 -5.40 35.95
CA VAL A 307 8.41 -4.55 35.39
C VAL A 307 7.08 -4.84 36.08
N ILE A 308 6.73 -6.11 36.28
CA ILE A 308 5.50 -6.48 36.99
C ILE A 308 5.56 -6.02 38.45
N GLY A 309 6.68 -6.24 39.16
CA GLY A 309 6.84 -5.73 40.52
C GLY A 309 6.71 -4.21 40.61
N THR A 310 7.21 -3.48 39.60
CA THR A 310 7.02 -2.03 39.50
C THR A 310 5.54 -1.66 39.33
N LEU A 311 4.82 -2.34 38.44
CA LEU A 311 3.37 -2.13 38.25
C LEU A 311 2.59 -2.44 39.52
N GLU A 312 2.93 -3.52 40.22
CA GLU A 312 2.31 -3.93 41.48
C GLU A 312 2.52 -2.89 42.58
N HIS A 313 3.71 -2.31 42.69
CA HIS A 313 3.97 -1.20 43.62
C HIS A 313 3.10 0.02 43.30
N LEU A 314 3.08 0.45 42.03
CA LEU A 314 2.28 1.60 41.59
C LEU A 314 0.78 1.37 41.76
N ALA A 315 0.33 0.11 41.63
CA ALA A 315 -1.07 -0.27 41.80
C ALA A 315 -1.58 -0.13 43.24
N GLN A 316 -0.70 -0.11 44.24
CA GLN A 316 -1.10 0.12 45.65
C GLN A 316 -1.63 1.54 45.87
N THR A 317 -1.26 2.49 45.00
CA THR A 317 -1.75 3.88 45.03
C THR A 317 -2.14 4.32 43.62
N PRO A 318 -3.23 3.78 43.06
CA PRO A 318 -3.52 3.91 41.63
C PRO A 318 -3.90 5.34 41.21
N GLN A 319 -4.22 6.22 42.17
CA GLN A 319 -4.59 7.63 41.94
C GLN A 319 -5.71 7.77 40.90
N GLY A 320 -6.74 6.94 41.00
CA GLY A 320 -7.90 6.94 40.09
C GLY A 320 -7.69 6.19 38.78
N ARG A 321 -6.49 5.63 38.52
CA ARG A 321 -6.25 4.74 37.37
C ARG A 321 -6.93 3.39 37.61
N THR A 322 -7.60 2.87 36.58
CA THR A 322 -8.32 1.59 36.61
C THR A 322 -7.87 0.62 35.53
N GLN A 323 -6.92 1.04 34.68
CA GLN A 323 -6.52 0.29 33.51
C GLN A 323 -5.01 0.28 33.34
N ILE A 324 -4.51 -0.84 32.81
CA ILE A 324 -3.17 -1.01 32.26
C ILE A 324 -3.37 -1.15 30.75
N ALA A 325 -2.76 -0.25 29.98
CA ALA A 325 -2.79 -0.35 28.53
C ALA A 325 -1.54 -1.09 28.03
N LEU A 326 -1.73 -2.15 27.25
CA LEU A 326 -0.66 -2.81 26.48
C LEU A 326 -0.79 -2.41 25.01
N LEU A 327 0.26 -1.80 24.46
CA LEU A 327 0.32 -1.45 23.04
C LEU A 327 0.60 -2.72 22.22
N SER A 328 -0.36 -3.12 21.39
CA SER A 328 -0.41 -4.38 20.64
C SER A 328 -0.78 -4.09 19.20
N LEU A 329 0.20 -3.64 18.42
CA LEU A 329 -0.02 -3.15 17.05
C LEU A 329 -0.52 -4.27 16.13
N VAL A 330 -1.62 -4.03 15.41
CA VAL A 330 -2.14 -4.99 14.41
C VAL A 330 -1.08 -5.20 13.32
N ARG A 331 -0.67 -6.47 13.14
CA ARG A 331 0.43 -6.87 12.24
C ARG A 331 1.78 -6.22 12.58
N GLY A 332 1.93 -5.67 13.78
CA GLY A 332 3.20 -5.17 14.29
C GLY A 332 4.11 -6.30 14.77
N PRO A 333 5.37 -5.96 15.12
CA PRO A 333 6.32 -6.96 15.58
C PRO A 333 5.92 -7.45 16.98
N VAL A 334 6.05 -8.76 17.21
CA VAL A 334 5.71 -9.40 18.50
C VAL A 334 6.80 -9.19 19.58
N VAL A 335 7.96 -8.69 19.16
CA VAL A 335 9.16 -8.34 19.94
C VAL A 335 9.76 -7.05 19.37
N GLY A 336 10.69 -6.39 20.06
CA GLY A 336 11.37 -5.21 19.49
C GLY A 336 12.24 -5.58 18.28
N ALA A 337 11.99 -4.95 17.11
CA ALA A 337 12.65 -5.31 15.84
C ALA A 337 14.10 -4.79 15.73
N THR A 338 14.36 -3.57 16.17
CA THR A 338 15.65 -2.86 15.95
C THR A 338 16.44 -2.61 17.25
N TRP A 339 15.83 -2.94 18.38
CA TRP A 339 16.52 -3.01 19.67
C TRP A 339 15.97 -4.22 20.40
N PRO A 340 16.77 -5.26 20.66
CA PRO A 340 16.24 -6.56 21.05
C PRO A 340 15.70 -6.44 22.46
N SER A 341 14.38 -6.29 22.56
CA SER A 341 13.64 -6.84 23.67
C SER A 341 13.04 -8.13 23.16
N GLU A 342 13.57 -9.26 23.63
CA GLU A 342 13.03 -10.59 23.36
C GLU A 342 11.78 -10.90 24.21
N VAL A 343 11.31 -9.94 25.02
CA VAL A 343 10.06 -10.11 25.77
C VAL A 343 8.89 -9.95 24.81
N ARG A 344 8.16 -11.04 24.59
CA ARG A 344 7.03 -11.07 23.68
C ARG A 344 5.78 -10.44 24.29
N LEU A 345 4.91 -9.89 23.46
CA LEU A 345 3.62 -9.33 23.89
C LEU A 345 2.74 -10.33 24.66
N ASP A 346 2.74 -11.61 24.26
CA ASP A 346 2.00 -12.68 24.96
C ASP A 346 2.53 -12.94 26.37
N GLN A 347 3.84 -12.78 26.61
CA GLN A 347 4.45 -12.89 27.93
C GLN A 347 4.07 -11.70 28.82
N TRP A 348 4.04 -10.47 28.28
CA TRP A 348 3.57 -9.30 29.01
C TRP A 348 2.11 -9.46 29.43
N ARG A 349 1.24 -9.82 28.48
CA ARG A 349 -0.19 -10.09 28.72
C ARG A 349 -0.37 -11.12 29.84
N ALA A 350 0.25 -12.28 29.69
CA ALA A 350 0.11 -13.37 30.65
C ALA A 350 0.56 -12.97 32.06
N ARG A 351 1.64 -12.19 32.18
CA ARG A 351 2.16 -11.75 33.49
C ARG A 351 1.30 -10.68 34.13
N ILE A 352 0.72 -9.76 33.36
CA ILE A 352 -0.21 -8.75 33.87
C ILE A 352 -1.51 -9.42 34.36
N GLU A 353 -2.08 -10.31 33.55
CA GLU A 353 -3.32 -11.03 33.88
C GLU A 353 -3.16 -11.98 35.08
N ALA A 354 -1.98 -12.57 35.25
CA ALA A 354 -1.70 -13.46 36.38
C ALA A 354 -1.45 -12.74 37.72
N SER A 355 -1.26 -11.40 37.73
CA SER A 355 -0.98 -10.68 38.97
C SER A 355 -2.24 -10.47 39.80
N GLY A 356 -2.34 -11.20 40.91
CA GLY A 356 -3.39 -10.99 41.91
C GLY A 356 -3.32 -9.62 42.58
N VAL A 357 -2.16 -8.98 42.64
CA VAL A 357 -2.00 -7.63 43.20
C VAL A 357 -2.65 -6.60 42.27
N LEU A 358 -2.40 -6.68 40.96
CA LEU A 358 -3.03 -5.76 40.00
C LEU A 358 -4.56 -5.94 40.00
N ALA A 359 -5.03 -7.19 39.96
CA ALA A 359 -6.46 -7.50 39.98
C ALA A 359 -7.16 -7.05 41.28
N SER A 360 -6.55 -7.28 42.45
CA SER A 360 -7.13 -6.88 43.75
C SER A 360 -7.17 -5.36 43.95
N ASN A 361 -6.30 -4.62 43.27
CA ASN A 361 -6.37 -3.15 43.21
C ASN A 361 -7.28 -2.63 42.08
N GLY A 362 -8.04 -3.50 41.42
CA GLY A 362 -9.05 -3.11 40.42
C GLY A 362 -8.47 -2.63 39.09
N LEU A 363 -7.24 -3.01 38.75
CA LEU A 363 -6.62 -2.68 37.46
C LEU A 363 -6.93 -3.76 36.42
N GLY A 364 -7.64 -3.37 35.34
CA GLY A 364 -7.89 -4.23 34.19
C GLY A 364 -6.89 -4.01 33.05
N LEU A 365 -6.57 -5.07 32.30
CA LEU A 365 -5.77 -4.96 31.08
C LEU A 365 -6.64 -4.52 29.90
N VAL A 366 -6.16 -3.56 29.11
CA VAL A 366 -6.74 -3.16 27.82
C VAL A 366 -5.64 -3.21 26.78
N GLU A 367 -5.93 -3.78 25.61
CA GLU A 367 -5.02 -3.70 24.47
C GLU A 367 -5.37 -2.52 23.57
N LEU A 368 -4.35 -1.74 23.21
CA LEU A 368 -4.47 -0.66 22.24
C LEU A 368 -3.76 -1.08 20.96
N SER A 369 -4.52 -1.12 19.86
CA SER A 369 -4.10 -1.60 18.55
C SER A 369 -3.68 -0.53 17.57
#